data_AF-T1AJH2-F1
#
_entry.id   AF-T1AJH2-F1
#
_cell.length_a   1.000
_cell.length_b   1.000
_cell.length_c   1.000
_cell.angle_alpha   90.00
_cell.angle_beta   90.00
_cell.angle_gamma   90.00
#
_symmetry.space_group_name_H-M   'P 1'
#
loop_
_entity.id
_entity.type
_entity.pdbx_description
1 polymer ?
#
loop_
_entity_poly.entity_id
_entity_poly.type
_entity_poly.pdbx_seq_one_letter_code
_entity_poly.pdbx_strand_id
1 'polypeptide(L)'
;FGTISAERPPVVIITSNRTREVHDAVKRRCIYHWVDYPDAERELEILRRHVPQARAALSRQVVAFVQQLRTLDLYKLPGLSETIEWGRALIALDAQALDPQTLDDTLGLLLKYQDDIARVRGTQARRLLETVYATGEAPRPC
;
A
#
# COMPACT_ATOMS: atom_id res chain seq x y z
N PHE A 1 -30.28 19.99 26.10
CA PHE A 1 -28.91 19.95 25.54
C PHE A 1 -27.97 20.59 26.54
N GLY A 2 -26.90 19.90 26.94
CA GLY A 2 -25.95 20.37 27.93
C GLY A 2 -24.58 19.74 27.70
N THR A 3 -23.53 20.34 28.24
CA THR A 3 -22.15 19.83 28.13
C THR A 3 -22.00 18.58 28.98
N ILE A 4 -21.48 17.51 28.40
CA ILE A 4 -21.09 16.29 29.14
C ILE A 4 -19.65 16.49 29.63
N SER A 5 -19.47 16.48 30.94
CA SER A 5 -18.16 16.59 31.59
C SER A 5 -17.62 15.21 31.94
N ALA A 6 -16.37 14.93 31.58
CA ALA A 6 -15.65 13.73 32.02
C ALA A 6 -14.96 14.00 33.36
N GLU A 7 -14.94 13.01 34.25
CA GLU A 7 -14.22 13.09 35.55
C GLU A 7 -12.71 13.25 35.36
N ARG A 8 -12.16 12.70 34.28
CA ARG A 8 -10.75 12.85 33.88
C ARG A 8 -10.68 13.38 32.45
N PRO A 9 -9.77 14.34 32.15
CA PRO A 9 -9.59 14.82 30.78
C PRO A 9 -9.25 13.68 29.82
N PRO A 10 -10.01 13.48 28.73
CA PRO A 10 -9.73 12.42 27.78
C PRO A 10 -8.53 12.74 26.90
N VAL A 11 -7.81 11.70 26.47
CA VAL A 11 -6.88 11.80 25.35
C VAL A 11 -7.69 11.82 24.06
N VAL A 12 -7.50 12.86 23.23
CA VAL A 12 -8.23 13.03 21.97
C VAL A 12 -7.28 12.79 20.80
N ILE A 13 -7.62 11.81 19.95
CA ILE A 13 -6.90 11.53 18.70
C ILE A 13 -7.80 11.90 17.54
N ILE A 14 -7.28 12.69 16.60
CA ILE A 14 -7.97 13.11 15.38
C ILE A 14 -7.17 12.61 14.19
N THR A 15 -7.80 11.84 13.31
CA THR A 15 -7.20 11.39 12.05
C THR A 15 -7.77 12.17 10.89
N SER A 16 -6.93 12.57 9.93
CA SER A 16 -7.36 13.20 8.69
C SER A 16 -6.66 12.53 7.51
N ASN A 17 -7.44 12.20 6.48
CA ASN A 17 -6.93 11.75 5.18
C ASN A 17 -6.60 12.94 4.25
N ARG A 18 -6.63 14.17 4.77
CA ARG A 18 -6.36 15.43 4.07
C ARG A 18 -7.23 15.74 2.85
N THR A 19 -8.35 15.06 2.66
CA THR A 19 -9.33 15.47 1.63
C THR A 19 -9.86 16.89 1.91
N ARG A 20 -9.96 17.25 3.19
CA ARG A 20 -10.16 18.63 3.63
C ARG A 20 -9.10 19.00 4.65
N GLU A 21 -8.53 20.18 4.48
CA GLU A 21 -7.51 20.66 5.40
C GLU A 21 -8.11 20.96 6.78
N VAL A 22 -7.38 20.56 7.82
CA VAL A 22 -7.76 20.87 9.20
C VAL A 22 -7.56 22.37 9.43
N HIS A 23 -8.59 23.05 9.94
CA HIS A 23 -8.52 24.49 10.19
C HIS A 23 -7.43 24.82 11.20
N ASP A 24 -6.74 25.94 11.00
CA ASP A 24 -5.66 26.44 11.86
C ASP A 24 -6.03 26.48 13.36
N ALA A 25 -7.26 26.87 13.69
CA ALA A 25 -7.76 26.90 15.06
C ALA A 25 -7.69 25.54 15.78
N VAL A 26 -7.78 24.42 15.05
CA VAL A 26 -7.59 23.07 15.58
C VAL A 26 -6.12 22.70 15.59
N LYS A 27 -5.38 22.99 14.50
CA LYS A 27 -3.93 22.71 14.40
C LYS A 27 -3.15 23.32 15.57
N ARG A 28 -3.45 24.57 15.97
CA ARG A 28 -2.79 25.25 17.10
C ARG A 28 -3.12 24.69 18.49
N ARG A 29 -4.03 23.72 18.59
CA ARG A 29 -4.46 23.07 19.85
C ARG A 29 -4.04 21.61 19.94
N CYS A 30 -3.34 21.10 18.92
CA CYS A 30 -2.98 19.69 18.81
C CYS A 30 -1.52 19.55 18.38
N ILE A 31 -0.89 18.45 18.80
CA ILE A 31 0.35 17.99 18.17
C ILE A 31 -0.04 17.40 16.81
N TYR A 32 0.54 17.92 15.73
CA TYR A 32 0.28 17.44 14.39
C TYR A 32 1.43 16.52 13.94
N HIS A 33 1.11 15.27 13.61
CA HIS A 33 2.07 14.31 13.10
C HIS A 33 1.66 13.87 11.69
N TRP A 34 2.61 13.97 10.77
CA TRP A 34 2.46 13.49 9.41
C TRP A 34 2.84 12.01 9.34
N VAL A 35 2.02 11.21 8.67
CA VAL A 35 2.29 9.79 8.44
C VAL A 35 2.46 9.58 6.94
N ASP A 36 3.71 9.33 6.54
CA ASP A 36 4.07 8.95 5.17
C ASP A 36 3.82 7.46 4.93
N TYR A 37 3.95 7.04 3.66
CA TYR A 37 4.04 5.63 3.35
C TYR A 37 5.27 5.01 4.02
N PRO A 38 5.16 3.79 4.56
CA PRO A 38 6.32 3.10 5.12
C PRO A 38 7.38 2.85 4.04
N ASP A 39 8.64 2.78 4.45
CA ASP A 39 9.70 2.22 3.63
C ASP A 39 9.46 0.72 3.36
N ALA A 40 10.28 0.15 2.47
CA ALA A 40 10.13 -1.24 2.04
C ALA A 40 10.32 -2.24 3.21
N GLU A 41 11.21 -1.95 4.16
CA GLU A 41 11.47 -2.83 5.30
C GLU A 41 10.24 -2.87 6.22
N ARG A 42 9.74 -1.69 6.60
CA ARG A 42 8.59 -1.54 7.46
C ARG A 42 7.32 -2.07 6.83
N GLU A 43 7.11 -1.83 5.54
CA GLU A 43 5.96 -2.37 4.82
C GLU A 43 5.99 -3.90 4.75
N LEU A 44 7.17 -4.50 4.59
CA LEU A 44 7.35 -5.95 4.61
C LEU A 44 7.03 -6.55 5.98
N GLU A 45 7.44 -5.91 7.07
CA GLU A 45 7.06 -6.33 8.42
C GLU A 45 5.55 -6.32 8.62
N ILE A 46 4.90 -5.25 8.18
CA ILE A 46 3.44 -5.10 8.29
C ILE A 46 2.75 -6.18 7.44
N LEU A 47 3.17 -6.35 6.19
CA LEU A 47 2.57 -7.34 5.30
C LEU A 47 2.68 -8.76 5.87
N ARG A 48 3.84 -9.13 6.41
CA ARG A 48 4.04 -10.45 7.07
C ARG A 48 3.12 -10.65 8.27
N ARG A 49 2.84 -9.59 9.03
CA ARG A 49 1.91 -9.66 10.16
C ARG A 49 0.46 -9.86 9.72
N HIS A 50 0.05 -9.22 8.63
CA HIS A 50 -1.33 -9.27 8.13
C HIS A 50 -1.61 -10.43 7.17
N VAL A 51 -0.59 -10.97 6.52
CA VAL A 51 -0.65 -12.06 5.55
C VAL A 51 0.46 -13.09 5.84
N PRO A 52 0.44 -13.74 7.02
CA PRO A 52 1.52 -14.65 7.46
C PRO A 52 1.65 -15.91 6.60
N GLN A 53 0.64 -16.26 5.81
CA GLN A 53 0.66 -17.40 4.89
C GLN A 53 1.49 -17.13 3.63
N ALA A 54 1.79 -15.87 3.34
CA ALA A 54 2.58 -15.52 2.17
C ALA A 54 4.03 -15.94 2.32
N ARG A 55 4.56 -16.60 1.28
CA ARG A 55 5.98 -16.96 1.22
C ARG A 55 6.83 -15.69 1.27
N ALA A 56 7.96 -15.76 1.97
CA ALA A 56 8.85 -14.62 2.15
C ALA A 56 9.32 -13.99 0.83
N ALA A 57 9.51 -14.80 -0.23
CA ALA A 57 9.84 -14.32 -1.56
C ALA A 57 8.70 -13.49 -2.17
N LEU A 58 7.47 -14.02 -2.15
CA LEU A 58 6.29 -13.31 -2.65
C LEU A 58 6.05 -12.01 -1.89
N SER A 59 6.16 -12.02 -0.55
CA SER A 59 6.01 -10.78 0.25
C SER A 59 7.01 -9.71 -0.16
N ARG A 60 8.27 -10.08 -0.43
CA ARG A 60 9.29 -9.14 -0.91
C ARG A 60 8.94 -8.59 -2.30
N GLN A 61 8.49 -9.46 -3.22
CA GLN A 61 8.08 -9.06 -4.56
C GLN A 61 6.89 -8.08 -4.53
N VAL A 62 5.88 -8.38 -3.71
CA VAL A 62 4.71 -7.52 -3.50
C VAL A 62 5.12 -6.13 -3.03
N VAL A 63 5.92 -6.06 -1.96
CA VAL A 63 6.36 -4.77 -1.40
C VAL A 63 7.24 -4.03 -2.40
N ALA A 64 8.19 -4.70 -3.03
CA ALA A 64 9.06 -4.08 -4.03
C ALA A 64 8.24 -3.50 -5.20
N PHE A 65 7.24 -4.24 -5.69
CA PHE A 65 6.37 -3.76 -6.77
C PHE A 65 5.56 -2.54 -6.36
N VAL A 66 4.95 -2.55 -5.16
CA VAL A 66 4.19 -1.40 -4.64
C VAL A 66 5.08 -0.18 -4.46
N GLN A 67 6.29 -0.36 -3.92
CA GLN A 67 7.25 0.73 -3.76
C GLN A 67 7.62 1.34 -5.11
N GLN A 68 7.83 0.52 -6.14
CA GLN A 68 8.06 1.00 -7.51
C GLN A 68 6.84 1.74 -8.07
N LEU A 69 5.62 1.23 -7.86
CA LEU A 69 4.39 1.91 -8.27
C LEU A 69 4.27 3.31 -7.65
N ARG A 70 4.68 3.49 -6.39
CA ARG A 70 4.65 4.79 -5.71
C ARG A 70 5.63 5.81 -6.28
N THR A 71 6.56 5.41 -7.13
CA THR A 71 7.46 6.33 -7.86
C THR A 71 6.85 6.83 -9.18
N LEU A 72 5.76 6.21 -9.63
CA LEU A 72 5.05 6.64 -10.81
C LEU A 72 4.13 7.82 -10.50
N ASP A 73 3.91 8.65 -11.52
CA ASP A 73 2.91 9.70 -11.51
C ASP A 73 1.51 9.09 -11.67
N LEU A 74 0.90 8.67 -10.58
CA LEU A 74 -0.45 8.10 -10.53
C LEU A 74 -1.40 9.07 -9.84
N TYR A 75 -2.67 9.08 -10.24
CA TYR A 75 -3.66 9.94 -9.61
C TYR A 75 -3.84 9.60 -8.13
N LYS A 76 -3.88 8.29 -7.81
CA LYS A 76 -3.88 7.81 -6.43
C LYS A 76 -2.88 6.69 -6.25
N LEU A 77 -1.85 6.98 -5.45
CA LEU A 77 -0.86 6.00 -5.07
C LEU A 77 -1.49 4.90 -4.19
N PRO A 78 -1.09 3.62 -4.36
CA PRO A 78 -1.58 2.53 -3.52
C PRO A 78 -1.10 2.72 -2.08
N GLY A 79 -2.03 2.64 -1.13
CA GLY A 79 -1.73 2.69 0.29
C GLY A 79 -1.36 1.32 0.86
N LEU A 80 -1.11 1.31 2.16
CA LEU A 80 -0.78 0.08 2.90
C LEU A 80 -1.94 -0.92 2.90
N SER A 81 -3.19 -0.43 2.95
CA SER A 81 -4.38 -1.28 2.87
C SER A 81 -4.42 -2.03 1.54
N GLU A 82 -4.16 -1.35 0.42
CA GLU A 82 -4.09 -1.99 -0.89
C GLU A 82 -2.97 -3.04 -0.97
N THR A 83 -1.80 -2.80 -0.39
CA THR A 83 -0.71 -3.80 -0.31
C THR A 83 -1.17 -5.07 0.42
N ILE A 84 -1.85 -4.91 1.55
CA ILE A 84 -2.32 -6.03 2.38
C ILE A 84 -3.42 -6.81 1.65
N GLU A 85 -4.41 -6.12 1.08
CA GLU A 85 -5.49 -6.76 0.32
C GLU A 85 -4.96 -7.49 -0.92
N TRP A 86 -4.02 -6.89 -1.64
CA TRP A 86 -3.39 -7.56 -2.78
C TRP A 86 -2.61 -8.79 -2.35
N GLY A 87 -1.84 -8.71 -1.25
CA GLY A 87 -1.18 -9.87 -0.66
C GLY A 87 -2.15 -11.01 -0.32
N ARG A 88 -3.32 -10.70 0.27
CA ARG A 88 -4.36 -11.70 0.56
C ARG A 88 -4.92 -12.34 -0.70
N ALA A 89 -5.20 -11.53 -1.72
CA ALA A 89 -5.71 -12.02 -2.99
C ALA A 89 -4.74 -12.96 -3.68
N LEU A 90 -3.44 -12.64 -3.68
CA LEU A 90 -2.40 -13.50 -4.25
C LEU A 90 -2.35 -14.87 -3.56
N ILE A 91 -2.56 -14.92 -2.24
CA ILE A 91 -2.66 -16.19 -1.51
C ILE A 91 -3.94 -16.95 -1.85
N ALA A 92 -5.06 -16.25 -2.00
CA ALA A 92 -6.32 -16.88 -2.41
C ALA A 92 -6.25 -17.46 -3.84
N LEU A 93 -5.39 -16.90 -4.69
CA LEU A 93 -5.08 -17.39 -6.04
C LEU A 93 -3.98 -18.46 -6.07
N ASP A 94 -3.46 -18.88 -4.90
CA ASP A 94 -2.32 -19.79 -4.75
C ASP A 94 -1.06 -19.33 -5.52
N ALA A 95 -0.91 -18.02 -5.69
CA ALA A 95 0.25 -17.44 -6.38
C ALA A 95 1.52 -17.69 -5.58
N GLN A 96 2.52 -18.28 -6.24
CA GLN A 96 3.82 -18.59 -5.62
C GLN A 96 4.84 -17.46 -5.81
N ALA A 97 4.69 -16.71 -6.90
CA ALA A 97 5.51 -15.59 -7.31
C ALA A 97 4.65 -14.62 -8.15
N LEU A 98 5.10 -13.38 -8.33
CA LEU A 98 4.46 -12.44 -9.25
C LEU A 98 4.85 -12.74 -10.70
N ASP A 99 3.89 -13.10 -11.53
CA ASP A 99 4.04 -13.19 -12.99
C ASP A 99 3.22 -12.11 -13.71
N PRO A 100 3.50 -11.82 -15.00
CA PRO A 100 2.79 -10.78 -15.74
C PRO A 100 1.27 -10.95 -15.80
N GLN A 101 0.77 -12.18 -15.91
CA GLN A 101 -0.65 -12.45 -16.05
C GLN A 101 -1.37 -12.18 -14.72
N THR A 102 -0.90 -12.81 -13.64
CA THR A 102 -1.44 -12.59 -12.29
C THR A 102 -1.44 -11.10 -11.94
N LEU A 103 -0.39 -10.38 -12.34
CA LEU A 103 -0.29 -8.95 -12.10
C LEU A 103 -1.36 -8.16 -12.87
N ASP A 104 -1.46 -8.35 -14.19
CA ASP A 104 -2.43 -7.64 -15.04
C ASP A 104 -3.89 -7.90 -14.59
N ASP A 105 -4.18 -9.12 -14.13
CA ASP A 105 -5.50 -9.56 -13.65
C ASP A 105 -5.85 -8.96 -12.27
N THR A 106 -4.84 -8.66 -11.45
CA THR A 106 -5.04 -8.21 -10.06
C THR A 106 -4.72 -6.73 -9.82
N LEU A 107 -4.26 -5.99 -10.83
CA LEU A 107 -3.91 -4.56 -10.74
C LEU A 107 -5.02 -3.67 -10.14
N GLY A 108 -6.29 -4.01 -10.34
CA GLY A 108 -7.43 -3.28 -9.77
C GLY A 108 -7.52 -3.33 -8.23
N LEU A 109 -6.80 -4.26 -7.58
CA LEU A 109 -6.66 -4.29 -6.13
C LEU A 109 -5.74 -3.18 -5.62
N LEU A 110 -4.72 -2.82 -6.41
CA LEU A 110 -3.76 -1.77 -6.09
C LEU A 110 -4.24 -0.39 -6.56
N LEU A 111 -4.78 -0.30 -7.77
CA LEU A 111 -5.12 0.95 -8.43
C LEU A 111 -6.65 1.07 -8.56
N LYS A 112 -7.20 2.21 -8.17
CA LYS A 112 -8.66 2.44 -8.15
C LYS A 112 -9.17 3.26 -9.32
N TYR A 113 -8.28 3.89 -10.08
CA TYR A 113 -8.63 4.72 -11.22
C TYR A 113 -8.35 3.94 -12.51
N GLN A 114 -9.32 3.95 -13.43
CA GLN A 114 -9.20 3.22 -14.69
C GLN A 114 -8.03 3.72 -15.53
N ASP A 115 -7.76 5.03 -15.52
CA ASP A 115 -6.63 5.62 -16.22
C ASP A 115 -5.28 5.18 -15.64
N ASP A 116 -5.16 5.10 -14.31
CA ASP A 116 -3.96 4.54 -13.65
C ASP A 116 -3.75 3.07 -14.02
N ILE A 117 -4.83 2.27 -14.03
CA ILE A 117 -4.79 0.86 -14.44
C ILE A 117 -4.35 0.75 -15.90
N ALA A 118 -4.95 1.53 -16.81
CA ALA A 118 -4.62 1.51 -18.23
C ALA A 118 -3.17 1.94 -18.50
N ARG A 119 -2.66 2.92 -17.74
CA ARG A 119 -1.28 3.40 -17.81
C ARG A 119 -0.27 2.34 -17.35
N VAL A 120 -0.61 1.58 -16.31
CA VAL A 120 0.30 0.59 -15.72
C VAL A 120 0.21 -0.77 -16.42
N ARG A 121 -0.97 -1.20 -16.85
CA ARG A 121 -1.20 -2.53 -17.43
C ARG A 121 -0.30 -2.82 -18.63
N GLY A 122 0.11 -4.08 -18.78
CA GLY A 122 0.93 -4.52 -19.91
C GLY A 122 2.39 -4.10 -19.79
N THR A 123 2.87 -3.24 -20.70
CA THR A 123 4.31 -2.95 -20.84
C THR A 123 4.93 -2.32 -19.59
N GLN A 124 4.25 -1.38 -18.93
CA GLN A 124 4.78 -0.71 -17.75
C GLN A 124 4.85 -1.67 -16.55
N ALA A 125 3.77 -2.42 -16.32
CA ALA A 125 3.67 -3.51 -15.35
C ALA A 125 4.82 -4.51 -15.49
N ARG A 126 5.10 -4.96 -16.72
CA ARG A 126 6.21 -5.88 -17.02
C ARG A 126 7.57 -5.28 -16.70
N ARG A 127 7.82 -4.03 -17.09
CA ARG A 127 9.08 -3.33 -16.76
C ARG A 127 9.30 -3.22 -15.25
N LEU A 128 8.25 -2.86 -14.51
CA LEU A 128 8.32 -2.80 -13.06
C LEU A 128 8.61 -4.18 -12.45
N LEU A 129 7.96 -5.22 -12.97
CA LEU A 129 8.19 -6.59 -12.55
C LEU A 129 9.63 -7.04 -12.83
N GLU A 130 10.18 -6.73 -14.01
CA GLU A 130 11.58 -7.00 -14.36
C GLU A 130 12.55 -6.33 -13.38
N THR A 131 12.29 -5.06 -13.01
CA THR A 131 13.08 -4.35 -12.00
C THR A 131 13.00 -5.05 -10.64
N VAL A 132 11.82 -5.51 -10.22
CA VAL A 132 11.64 -6.26 -8.97
C VAL A 132 12.47 -7.55 -8.97
N TYR A 133 12.46 -8.30 -10.07
CA TYR A 133 13.28 -9.50 -10.23
C TYR A 133 14.78 -9.22 -10.40
N ALA A 134 15.17 -8.06 -10.92
CA ALA A 134 16.58 -7.68 -11.04
C ALA A 134 17.18 -7.23 -9.70
N THR A 135 16.36 -6.66 -8.81
CA THR A 135 16.80 -6.12 -7.52
C THR A 135 16.73 -7.15 -6.39
N GLY A 136 16.03 -8.28 -6.59
CA GLY A 136 15.93 -9.38 -5.63
C GLY A 136 16.52 -10.68 -6.16
N GLU A 137 17.28 -11.41 -5.34
CA GLU A 137 17.71 -12.80 -5.58
C GLU A 137 16.51 -13.77 -5.64
N ALA A 138 15.69 -13.69 -6.68
CA ALA A 138 14.62 -14.65 -6.97
C ALA A 138 14.68 -15.04 -8.45
N PRO A 139 14.62 -16.36 -8.76
CA PRO A 139 14.70 -16.82 -10.14
C PRO A 139 13.54 -16.23 -10.95
N ARG A 140 13.85 -15.78 -12.17
CA ARG A 140 12.83 -15.36 -13.15
C ARG A 140 11.87 -16.53 -13.38
N PRO A 141 10.55 -16.30 -13.44
CA PRO A 141 9.63 -17.35 -13.87
C PRO A 141 10.00 -17.81 -15.29
N CYS A 142 9.94 -19.12 -15.50
CA CYS A 142 10.35 -19.84 -16.70
C CYS A 142 9.61 -19.37 -17.96
#